data_AF-A0A7S4SNU1-F1
#
_entry.id   AF-A0A7S4SNU1-F1
#
_cell.length_a   1.000
_cell.length_b   1.000
_cell.length_c   1.000
_cell.angle_alpha   90.00
_cell.angle_beta   90.00
_cell.angle_gamma   90.00
#
_symmetry.space_group_name_H-M   'P 1'
#
loop_
_entity.id
_entity.type
_entity.pdbx_description
1 polymer ?
#
loop_
_entity_poly.entity_id
_entity_poly.type
_entity_poly.pdbx_seq_one_letter_code
_entity_poly.pdbx_strand_id
1 'polypeptide(L)'
;NELKALYGKVENVEFWVGLIAKDHPTEAIMSAELTKFVANDAFNQALTHPLLSEHVWAAGEETFSKVGWEMVTKVPSIKDMLQRNTGGAPIEGFIGMTNPHYKL
;
A
#
# COMPACT_ATOMS: atom_id res chain seq x y z
N ASN A 1 -15.94 17.50 -21.10
CA ASN A 1 -17.11 18.32 -21.48
C ASN A 1 -18.31 18.11 -20.57
N GLU A 2 -18.60 16.87 -20.16
CA GLU A 2 -19.76 16.56 -19.30
C GLU A 2 -19.66 17.17 -17.89
N LEU A 3 -18.53 17.04 -17.20
CA LEU A 3 -18.33 17.65 -15.87
C LEU A 3 -18.51 19.18 -15.90
N LYS A 4 -18.07 19.85 -16.97
CA LYS A 4 -18.26 21.29 -17.14
C LYS A 4 -19.75 21.65 -17.29
N ALA A 5 -20.53 20.82 -18.00
CA ALA A 5 -21.97 21.03 -18.14
C ALA A 5 -22.72 20.82 -16.81
N LEU A 6 -22.30 19.82 -16.02
CA LEU A 6 -22.91 19.50 -14.73
C LEU A 6 -22.60 20.53 -13.64
N TYR A 7 -21.34 20.94 -13.50
CA TYR A 7 -20.88 21.79 -12.39
C TYR A 7 -20.77 23.28 -12.75
N GLY A 8 -20.65 23.61 -14.04
CA GLY A 8 -20.47 24.98 -14.56
C GLY A 8 -19.09 25.56 -14.28
N LYS A 9 -18.74 25.69 -12.99
CA LYS A 9 -17.47 26.19 -12.49
C LYS A 9 -16.72 25.10 -11.70
N VAL A 10 -15.40 25.19 -11.66
CA VAL A 10 -14.54 24.17 -11.04
C VAL A 10 -14.68 24.15 -9.52
N GLU A 11 -14.98 25.30 -8.90
CA GLU A 11 -15.16 25.44 -7.46
C GLU A 11 -16.39 24.70 -6.93
N ASN A 12 -17.30 24.33 -7.83
CA ASN A 12 -18.50 23.56 -7.51
C ASN A 12 -18.27 22.04 -7.53
N VAL A 13 -17.12 21.58 -8.04
CA VAL A 13 -16.81 20.15 -8.16
C VAL A 13 -16.53 19.59 -6.77
N GLU A 14 -17.21 18.50 -6.38
CA GLU A 14 -16.91 17.85 -5.10
C GLU A 14 -15.49 17.30 -5.10
N PHE A 15 -14.89 17.31 -3.91
CA PHE A 15 -13.52 16.89 -3.69
C PHE A 15 -13.19 15.52 -4.32
N TRP A 16 -14.07 14.53 -4.12
CA TRP A 16 -13.83 13.16 -4.62
C TRP A 16 -13.92 13.06 -6.14
N VAL A 17 -14.92 13.73 -6.75
CA VAL A 17 -15.05 13.80 -8.21
C VAL A 17 -13.83 14.47 -8.81
N GLY A 18 -13.39 15.59 -8.25
CA GLY A 18 -12.21 16.31 -8.72
C GLY A 18 -10.91 15.50 -8.62
N LEU A 19 -10.72 14.73 -7.55
CA LEU A 19 -9.53 13.90 -7.37
C LEU A 19 -9.48 12.71 -8.34
N ILE A 20 -10.60 12.02 -8.53
CA ILE A 20 -10.69 10.81 -9.37
C ILE A 20 -10.70 11.17 -10.86
N ALA A 21 -11.36 12.27 -11.23
CA ALA A 21 -11.40 12.72 -12.62
C ALA A 21 -10.10 13.40 -13.09
N LYS A 22 -9.10 13.52 -12.21
CA LYS A 22 -7.83 14.16 -12.54
C LYS A 22 -6.96 13.24 -13.39
N ASP A 23 -6.46 13.77 -14.49
CA ASP A 23 -5.54 13.06 -15.38
C ASP A 23 -4.29 12.59 -14.64
N HIS A 24 -3.78 11.45 -15.09
CA HIS A 24 -2.51 10.88 -14.64
C HIS A 24 -1.81 10.24 -15.85
N PRO A 25 -0.47 10.11 -15.79
CA PRO A 25 0.25 9.50 -16.90
C PRO A 25 -0.01 7.98 -16.96
N THR A 26 0.26 7.36 -18.11
CA THR A 26 -0.03 5.94 -18.38
C THR A 26 0.71 4.99 -17.44
N GLU A 27 1.88 5.39 -16.96
CA GLU A 27 2.70 4.62 -16.02
C GLU A 27 2.24 4.73 -14.56
N ALA A 28 1.26 5.59 -14.26
CA ALA A 28 0.71 5.78 -12.93
C ALA A 28 -0.73 5.30 -12.84
N ILE A 29 -1.13 4.81 -11.66
CA ILE A 29 -2.51 4.41 -11.36
C ILE A 29 -3.37 5.57 -10.82
N MET A 30 -2.73 6.70 -10.45
CA MET A 30 -3.37 7.82 -9.78
C MET A 30 -2.68 9.13 -10.20
N SER A 31 -3.41 10.24 -10.10
CA SER A 31 -2.84 11.58 -10.24
C SER A 31 -1.83 11.88 -9.13
N ALA A 32 -0.97 12.87 -9.35
CA ALA A 32 0.02 13.29 -8.35
C ALA A 32 -0.64 13.78 -7.05
N GLU A 33 -1.81 14.42 -7.16
CA GLU A 33 -2.58 14.93 -6.04
C GLU A 33 -3.20 13.81 -5.21
N LEU A 34 -3.88 12.87 -5.86
CA LEU A 34 -4.44 11.71 -5.17
C LEU A 34 -3.32 10.88 -4.50
N THR A 35 -2.19 10.72 -5.19
CA THR A 35 -1.01 10.06 -4.63
C THR A 35 -0.51 10.74 -3.34
N LYS A 36 -0.50 12.08 -3.27
CA LYS A 36 -0.10 12.80 -2.04
C LYS A 36 -1.04 12.54 -0.88
N PHE A 37 -2.36 12.55 -1.12
CA PHE A 37 -3.34 12.26 -0.08
C PHE A 37 -3.19 10.82 0.44
N VAL A 38 -3.11 9.86 -0.47
CA VAL A 38 -2.96 8.44 -0.12
C VAL A 38 -1.63 8.17 0.57
N ALA A 39 -0.52 8.72 0.07
CA ALA A 39 0.79 8.54 0.69
C ALA A 39 0.83 9.12 2.10
N ASN A 40 0.29 10.32 2.31
CA ASN A 40 0.23 10.91 3.64
C ASN A 40 -0.57 10.04 4.61
N ASP A 41 -1.75 9.55 4.19
CA ASP A 41 -2.57 8.65 5.02
C ASP A 41 -1.84 7.33 5.30
N ALA A 42 -1.32 6.67 4.27
CA ALA A 42 -0.64 5.38 4.38
C ALA A 42 0.59 5.43 5.30
N PHE A 43 1.44 6.46 5.17
CA PHE A 43 2.61 6.59 6.03
C PHE A 43 2.25 7.00 7.45
N ASN A 44 1.26 7.88 7.64
CA ASN A 44 0.80 8.20 8.99
C ASN A 44 0.24 6.96 9.68
N GLN A 45 -0.56 6.14 9.01
CA GLN A 45 -1.05 4.88 9.60
C GLN A 45 0.07 3.88 9.85
N ALA A 46 0.98 3.66 8.89
CA ALA A 46 2.03 2.67 9.01
C ALA A 46 3.07 3.03 10.07
N LEU A 47 3.54 4.29 10.10
CA LEU A 47 4.65 4.72 10.94
C LEU A 47 4.23 5.14 12.35
N THR A 48 2.98 5.52 12.55
CA THR A 48 2.44 5.82 13.90
C THR A 48 1.89 4.58 14.60
N HIS A 49 2.04 3.40 13.99
CA HIS A 49 1.56 2.16 14.56
C HIS A 49 2.24 1.90 15.93
N PRO A 50 1.48 1.63 17.01
CA PRO A 50 2.07 1.49 18.36
C PRO A 50 3.15 0.41 18.48
N LEU A 51 3.10 -0.62 17.63
CA LEU A 51 4.15 -1.64 17.55
C LEU A 51 5.53 -1.10 17.13
N LEU A 52 5.58 0.06 16.47
CA LEU A 52 6.81 0.74 16.09
C LEU A 52 7.28 1.76 17.15
N SER A 53 6.53 1.95 18.23
CA SER A 53 6.97 2.83 19.32
C SER A 53 8.24 2.29 19.98
N GLU A 54 9.09 3.18 20.49
CA GLU A 54 10.34 2.79 21.13
C GLU A 54 10.14 1.85 22.32
N HIS A 55 9.03 1.98 23.05
CA HIS A 55 8.73 1.13 24.20
C HIS A 55 8.29 -0.28 23.82
N VAL A 56 7.64 -0.46 22.66
CA VAL A 56 7.14 -1.77 22.21
C VAL A 56 8.16 -2.46 21.33
N TRP A 57 8.77 -1.73 20.40
CA TRP A 57 9.76 -2.26 19.47
C TRP A 57 11.06 -2.65 20.17
N ALA A 58 11.55 -1.85 21.13
CA ALA A 58 12.77 -2.18 21.87
C ALA A 58 12.61 -3.38 22.81
N ALA A 59 11.38 -3.67 23.26
CA ALA A 59 11.08 -4.86 24.06
C ALA A 59 11.20 -6.17 23.24
N GLY A 60 11.16 -6.10 21.90
CA GLY A 60 11.55 -7.18 21.00
C GLY A 60 10.89 -8.53 21.32
N GLU A 61 11.70 -9.52 21.70
CA GLU A 61 11.21 -10.86 22.04
C GLU A 61 10.22 -10.88 23.23
N GLU A 62 10.26 -9.92 24.14
CA GLU A 62 9.29 -9.83 25.24
C GLU A 62 7.87 -9.53 24.71
N THR A 63 7.77 -8.63 23.74
CA THR A 63 6.50 -8.28 23.08
C THR A 63 6.03 -9.38 22.13
N PHE A 64 6.95 -9.90 21.30
CA PHE A 64 6.59 -10.72 20.15
C PHE A 64 6.84 -12.21 20.33
N SER A 65 7.42 -12.66 21.45
CA SER A 65 8.14 -13.93 21.59
C SER A 65 9.39 -14.01 20.70
N LYS A 66 10.29 -14.95 20.99
CA LYS A 66 11.45 -15.21 20.13
C LYS A 66 11.07 -15.46 18.68
N VAL A 67 10.12 -16.38 18.44
CA VAL A 67 9.68 -16.73 17.08
C VAL A 67 8.99 -15.55 16.40
N GLY A 68 8.13 -14.81 17.11
CA GLY A 68 7.47 -13.67 16.50
C GLY A 68 8.43 -12.53 16.18
N TRP A 69 9.42 -12.27 17.04
CA TRP A 69 10.45 -11.27 16.80
C TRP A 69 11.32 -11.61 15.58
N GLU A 70 11.75 -12.86 15.46
CA GLU A 70 12.44 -13.36 14.26
C GLU A 70 11.60 -13.15 12.99
N MET A 71 10.27 -13.29 13.07
CA MET A 71 9.39 -13.16 11.91
C MET A 71 9.10 -11.71 11.50
N VAL A 72 8.96 -10.78 12.46
CA VAL A 72 8.69 -9.36 12.16
C VAL A 72 9.94 -8.56 11.79
N THR A 73 11.11 -9.01 12.23
CA THR A 73 12.41 -8.41 11.84
C THR A 73 12.96 -8.99 10.54
N LYS A 74 12.53 -10.19 10.17
CA LYS A 74 12.68 -10.69 8.80
C LYS A 74 11.81 -9.84 7.87
N VAL A 75 12.28 -9.59 6.65
CA VAL A 75 11.50 -8.92 5.60
C VAL A 75 10.95 -9.99 4.66
N PRO A 76 9.85 -10.69 4.99
CA PRO A 76 9.30 -11.74 4.14
C PRO A 76 8.66 -11.13 2.90
N SER A 77 8.83 -11.80 1.76
CA SER A 77 8.03 -11.54 0.57
C SER A 77 6.62 -12.10 0.72
N ILE A 78 5.66 -11.63 -0.09
CA ILE A 78 4.32 -12.23 -0.19
C ILE A 78 4.42 -13.72 -0.55
N LYS A 79 5.42 -14.11 -1.36
CA LYS A 79 5.68 -15.51 -1.70
C LYS A 79 6.06 -16.32 -0.46
N ASP A 80 6.93 -15.79 0.41
CA ASP A 80 7.30 -16.47 1.65
C ASP A 80 6.10 -16.67 2.57
N MET A 81 5.25 -15.65 2.67
CA MET A 81 4.00 -15.74 3.43
C MET A 81 3.07 -16.82 2.87
N LEU A 82 2.90 -16.89 1.54
CA LEU A 82 2.09 -17.94 0.92
C LEU A 82 2.70 -19.33 1.09
N GLN A 83 4.01 -19.48 0.88
CA GLN A 83 4.71 -20.77 1.03
C GLN A 83 4.54 -21.34 2.44
N ARG A 84 4.62 -20.49 3.47
CA ARG A 84 4.45 -20.89 4.87
C ARG A 84 3.03 -21.41 5.15
N ASN A 85 2.01 -20.84 4.53
CA ASN A 85 0.61 -21.09 4.89
C ASN A 85 -0.11 -22.10 3.98
N THR A 86 0.52 -22.57 2.90
CA THR A 86 -0.13 -23.45 1.92
C THR A 86 0.11 -24.95 2.14
N GLY A 87 0.85 -25.33 3.18
CA GLY A 87 0.94 -26.72 3.67
C GLY A 87 1.41 -27.78 2.66
N GLY A 88 1.93 -27.37 1.50
CA GLY A 88 2.16 -28.22 0.34
C GLY A 88 3.53 -28.02 -0.31
N ALA A 89 3.64 -28.51 -1.56
CA ALA A 89 4.84 -28.41 -2.38
C ALA A 89 5.33 -26.95 -2.57
N PRO A 90 6.61 -26.74 -2.96
CA PRO A 90 7.10 -25.41 -3.29
C PRO A 90 6.21 -24.69 -4.30
N ILE A 91 5.90 -23.41 -4.03
CA ILE A 91 5.14 -22.57 -4.96
C ILE A 91 6.03 -22.26 -6.17
N GLU A 92 5.68 -22.87 -7.29
CA GLU A 92 6.27 -22.59 -8.60
C GLU A 92 5.64 -21.35 -9.23
N GLY A 93 6.43 -20.57 -9.96
CA GLY A 93 5.98 -19.36 -10.64
C GLY A 93 6.22 -18.04 -9.89
N PHE A 94 5.88 -16.95 -10.57
CA PHE A 94 6.03 -15.58 -10.09
C PHE A 94 4.86 -15.19 -9.20
N ILE A 95 5.18 -14.63 -8.03
CA ILE A 95 4.23 -14.06 -7.08
C ILE A 95 4.69 -12.63 -6.80
N GLY A 96 3.86 -11.66 -7.17
CA GLY A 96 4.15 -10.25 -6.96
C GLY A 96 2.89 -9.40 -7.15
N MET A 97 3.00 -8.10 -6.87
CA MET A 97 1.91 -7.13 -7.03
C MET A 97 1.89 -6.47 -8.42
N THR A 98 2.67 -6.99 -9.37
CA THR A 98 2.79 -6.47 -10.74
C THR A 98 2.62 -7.59 -11.75
N ASN A 99 2.31 -7.23 -13.00
CA ASN A 99 2.31 -8.20 -14.09
C ASN A 99 3.76 -8.41 -14.60
N PRO A 100 4.33 -9.63 -14.51
CA PRO A 100 5.72 -9.90 -14.89
C PRO A 100 5.99 -9.76 -16.39
N HIS A 101 4.94 -9.64 -17.21
CA HIS A 101 5.05 -9.51 -18.67
C HIS A 101 4.69 -8.10 -19.17
N TYR A 102 4.36 -7.18 -18.27
CA TYR A 102 4.01 -5.81 -18.66
C TYR A 102 5.23 -5.06 -19.23
N LYS A 103 4.99 -4.31 -20.31
CA LYS A 103 5.96 -3.42 -20.95
C LYS A 103 5.29 -2.06 -21.14
N LEU A 104 6.01 -0.99 -20.83
CA LEU A 104 5.63 0.40 -21.09
C LEU A 104 5.82 0.75 -22.56
#